data_AF-A0A5R2N325-F1
#
_entry.id   AF-A0A5R2N325-F1
#
_cell.length_a   1.000
_cell.length_b   1.000
_cell.length_c   1.000
_cell.angle_alpha   90.00
_cell.angle_beta   90.00
_cell.angle_gamma   90.00
#
_symmetry.space_group_name_H-M   'P 1'
#
loop_
_entity.id
_entity.type
_entity.pdbx_description
1 polymer ?
#
loop_
_entity_poly.entity_id
_entity_poly.type
_entity_poly.pdbx_seq_one_letter_code
_entity_poly.pdbx_strand_id
1 'polypeptide(L)'
;TLRLRSDYLAITTFGVAVVVQLVALNAQKLTGGPFGIGFIPRPFGGLAETPLLFNLSNLAVVSVVTLIAYLALEHLSRSPWGRVLKALREDERAAISLGKSARFYRVQAFAVGGAIMALAGALQAHFTGFIAPDN
;
A
#
# COMPACT_ATOMS: atom_id res chain seq x y z
N THR A 1 10.03 -9.44 -34.75
CA THR A 1 9.85 -10.28 -33.54
C THR A 1 10.96 -9.98 -32.55
N LEU A 2 10.75 -9.05 -31.61
CA LEU A 2 11.68 -8.79 -30.51
C LEU A 2 10.90 -8.81 -29.19
N ARG A 3 10.67 -10.03 -28.70
CA ARG A 3 10.17 -10.31 -27.35
C ARG A 3 11.38 -10.47 -26.43
N LEU A 4 11.89 -9.36 -25.91
CA LEU A 4 12.94 -9.33 -24.87
C LEU A 4 12.61 -8.25 -23.82
N ARG A 5 11.32 -8.16 -23.42
CA ARG A 5 10.84 -7.18 -22.41
C ARG A 5 10.27 -7.81 -21.14
N SER A 6 10.02 -9.11 -21.13
CA SER A 6 9.43 -9.81 -19.98
C SER A 6 10.45 -9.98 -18.84
N ASP A 7 11.67 -10.43 -19.17
CA ASP A 7 12.58 -10.96 -18.14
C ASP A 7 13.32 -9.86 -17.38
N TYR A 8 13.45 -8.65 -17.96
CA TYR A 8 14.05 -7.49 -17.29
C TYR A 8 13.11 -6.78 -16.32
N LEU A 9 11.79 -7.04 -16.40
CA LEU A 9 10.82 -6.34 -15.56
C LEU A 9 11.02 -6.69 -14.09
N ALA A 10 11.20 -7.98 -13.78
CA ALA A 10 11.43 -8.45 -12.42
C ALA A 10 12.70 -7.84 -11.80
N ILE A 11 13.80 -7.83 -12.57
CA ILE A 11 15.07 -7.23 -12.15
C ILE A 11 14.91 -5.72 -11.91
N THR A 12 14.18 -5.02 -12.79
CA THR A 12 13.95 -3.58 -12.66
C THR A 12 13.11 -3.26 -11.43
N THR A 13 12.03 -4.02 -11.17
CA THR A 13 11.19 -3.84 -9.98
C THR A 13 11.97 -4.10 -8.69
N PHE A 14 12.80 -5.14 -8.67
CA PHE A 14 13.69 -5.41 -7.55
C PHE A 14 14.70 -4.28 -7.34
N GLY A 15 15.33 -3.80 -8.41
CA GLY A 15 16.25 -2.65 -8.34
C GLY A 15 15.58 -1.39 -7.79
N VAL A 16 14.35 -1.09 -8.21
CA VAL A 16 13.57 0.03 -7.66
C VAL A 16 13.30 -0.16 -6.17
N ALA A 17 12.93 -1.37 -5.72
CA ALA A 17 12.71 -1.66 -4.31
C ALA A 17 13.99 -1.44 -3.47
N VAL A 18 15.14 -1.91 -3.96
CA VAL A 18 16.44 -1.72 -3.30
C VAL A 18 16.81 -0.23 -3.24
N VAL A 19 16.61 0.54 -4.31
CA VAL A 19 16.86 1.98 -4.31
C VAL A 19 15.98 2.69 -3.27
N VAL A 20 14.69 2.36 -3.21
CA VAL A 20 13.77 2.92 -2.19
C VAL A 20 14.25 2.59 -0.78
N GLN A 21 14.69 1.35 -0.54
CA GLN A 21 15.24 0.94 0.76
C GLN A 21 16.52 1.71 1.11
N LEU A 22 17.46 1.86 0.16
CA LEU A 22 18.69 2.63 0.37
C LEU A 22 18.39 4.10 0.68
N VAL A 23 17.43 4.70 -0.03
CA VAL A 23 16.99 6.07 0.26
C VAL A 23 16.40 6.16 1.66
N ALA A 24 15.57 5.19 2.07
CA ALA A 24 15.01 5.13 3.41
C ALA A 24 16.09 5.00 4.50
N LEU A 25 17.15 4.20 4.26
CA LEU A 25 18.27 4.05 5.18
C LEU A 25 19.15 5.30 5.28
N ASN A 26 19.35 6.01 4.18
CA ASN A 26 20.15 7.25 4.15
C ASN A 26 19.37 8.47 4.67
N ALA A 27 18.03 8.43 4.64
CA ALA A 27 17.16 9.48 5.14
C ALA A 27 17.07 9.50 6.69
N GLN A 28 18.21 9.53 7.37
CA GLN A 28 18.32 9.44 8.83
C GLN A 28 17.45 10.45 9.59
N LYS A 29 17.28 11.66 9.05
CA LYS A 29 16.43 12.71 9.65
C LYS A 29 14.95 12.34 9.69
N LEU A 30 14.48 11.49 8.79
CA LEU A 30 13.07 11.14 8.64
C LEU A 30 12.75 9.73 9.15
N THR A 31 13.65 8.77 8.97
CA THR A 31 13.43 7.33 9.27
C THR A 31 14.28 6.79 10.43
N GLY A 32 15.22 7.59 10.97
CA GLY A 32 16.22 7.10 11.90
C GLY A 32 17.32 6.22 11.26
N GLY A 33 17.27 6.03 9.94
CA GLY A 33 18.21 5.19 9.21
C GLY A 33 18.15 3.72 9.66
N PRO A 34 19.29 3.01 9.77
CA PRO A 34 19.33 1.60 10.21
C PRO A 34 18.78 1.37 11.62
N PHE A 35 18.79 2.40 12.48
CA PHE A 35 18.28 2.28 13.85
C PHE A 35 16.75 2.34 13.92
N GLY A 36 16.08 2.78 12.86
CA GLY A 36 14.64 2.91 12.80
C GLY A 36 14.06 3.98 13.74
N ILE A 37 12.73 3.99 13.83
CA ILE A 37 11.95 4.83 14.74
C ILE A 37 11.24 3.93 15.74
N GLY A 38 11.58 4.09 17.03
CA GLY A 38 10.85 3.51 18.15
C GLY A 38 9.91 4.50 18.82
N PHE A 39 9.25 4.07 19.89
CA PHE A 39 8.32 4.89 20.69
C PHE A 39 7.11 5.41 19.91
N ILE A 40 6.66 4.65 18.90
CA ILE A 40 5.39 4.95 18.25
C ILE A 40 4.29 4.77 19.32
N PRO A 41 3.53 5.83 19.67
CA PRO A 41 2.51 5.76 20.72
C PRO A 41 1.53 4.65 20.40
N ARG A 42 1.42 3.67 21.28
CA ARG A 42 0.46 2.58 21.09
C ARG A 42 -0.93 3.09 21.45
N PRO A 43 -1.93 2.92 20.58
CA PRO A 43 -3.30 3.25 20.92
C PRO A 43 -3.68 2.28 22.04
N PHE A 44 -4.38 2.75 23.06
CA PHE A 44 -4.74 1.92 24.22
C PHE A 44 -3.55 1.48 25.10
N GLY A 45 -2.46 2.26 25.17
CA GLY A 45 -1.33 2.00 26.07
C GLY A 45 -1.73 1.79 27.55
N GLY A 46 -2.85 2.38 28.01
CA GLY A 46 -3.39 2.15 29.36
C GLY A 46 -4.11 0.80 29.56
N LEU A 47 -4.47 0.09 28.48
CA LEU A 47 -5.02 -1.27 28.52
C LEU A 47 -3.94 -2.34 28.29
N ALA A 48 -2.68 -1.92 28.10
CA ALA A 48 -1.55 -2.81 27.86
C ALA A 48 -1.19 -3.70 29.06
N GLU A 49 -1.66 -3.38 30.26
CA GLU A 49 -1.49 -4.21 31.46
C GLU A 49 -2.27 -5.54 31.36
N THR A 50 -3.28 -5.60 30.49
CA THR A 50 -4.08 -6.79 30.21
C THR A 50 -3.88 -7.23 28.76
N PRO A 51 -3.03 -8.24 28.50
CA PRO A 51 -2.68 -8.65 27.14
C PRO A 51 -3.89 -9.01 26.26
N LEU A 52 -4.95 -9.58 26.84
CA LEU A 52 -6.17 -9.93 26.10
C LEU A 52 -6.92 -8.69 25.59
N LEU A 53 -7.15 -7.69 26.45
CA LEU A 53 -7.85 -6.46 26.06
C LEU A 53 -7.07 -5.67 25.03
N PHE A 54 -5.73 -5.63 25.15
CA PHE A 54 -4.87 -5.00 24.15
C PHE A 54 -5.00 -5.68 22.78
N ASN A 55 -4.90 -7.01 22.72
CA ASN A 55 -5.04 -7.75 21.46
C ASN A 55 -6.44 -7.62 20.84
N LEU A 56 -7.50 -7.68 21.66
CA LEU A 56 -8.88 -7.47 21.21
C LEU A 56 -9.10 -6.05 20.67
N SER A 57 -8.56 -5.03 21.35
CA SER A 57 -8.68 -3.63 20.89
C SER A 57 -7.94 -3.40 19.56
N ASN A 58 -6.73 -3.97 19.41
CA ASN A 58 -5.98 -3.86 18.16
C ASN A 58 -6.65 -4.65 17.02
N LEU A 59 -7.17 -5.84 17.31
CA LEU A 59 -7.95 -6.62 16.35
C LEU A 59 -9.20 -5.85 15.91
N ALA A 60 -9.90 -5.20 16.85
CA ALA A 60 -11.05 -4.35 16.54
C ALA A 60 -10.63 -3.20 15.61
N VAL A 61 -9.55 -2.47 15.90
CA VAL A 61 -9.06 -1.40 15.03
C VAL A 61 -8.71 -1.91 13.64
N VAL A 62 -7.92 -2.98 13.54
CA VAL A 62 -7.53 -3.58 12.25
C VAL A 62 -8.77 -4.02 11.49
N SER A 63 -9.71 -4.70 12.13
CA SER A 63 -10.95 -5.16 11.49
C SER A 63 -11.80 -4.00 10.96
N VAL A 64 -11.91 -2.90 11.72
CA VAL A 64 -12.65 -1.70 11.31
C VAL A 64 -11.96 -1.03 10.12
N VAL A 65 -10.64 -0.85 10.17
CA VAL A 65 -9.88 -0.23 9.07
C VAL A 65 -9.96 -1.10 7.81
N THR A 66 -9.81 -2.42 7.94
CA THR A 66 -9.97 -3.36 6.82
C THR A 66 -11.38 -3.32 6.25
N LEU A 67 -12.41 -3.28 7.10
CA LEU A 67 -13.80 -3.19 6.66
C LEU A 67 -14.05 -1.87 5.90
N ILE A 68 -13.57 -0.74 6.42
CA ILE A 68 -13.67 0.57 5.75
C ILE A 68 -12.95 0.53 4.40
N ALA A 69 -11.73 0.00 4.36
CA ALA A 69 -10.96 -0.12 3.12
C ALA A 69 -11.68 -1.01 2.09
N TYR A 70 -12.26 -2.14 2.53
CA TYR A 70 -13.05 -3.02 1.70
C TYR A 70 -14.28 -2.31 1.13
N LEU A 71 -15.08 -1.64 1.98
CA LEU A 71 -16.27 -0.92 1.55
C LEU A 71 -15.93 0.23 0.60
N ALA A 72 -14.84 0.96 0.87
CA ALA A 72 -14.36 2.02 0.00
C ALA A 72 -13.95 1.48 -1.39
N LEU A 73 -13.22 0.36 -1.43
CA LEU A 73 -12.84 -0.30 -2.67
C LEU A 73 -14.05 -0.85 -3.43
N GLU A 74 -15.01 -1.44 -2.72
CA GLU A 74 -16.24 -1.95 -3.31
C GLU A 74 -17.03 -0.80 -3.95
N HIS A 75 -17.21 0.30 -3.23
CA HIS A 75 -17.87 1.50 -3.75
C HIS A 75 -17.12 2.06 -4.98
N LEU A 76 -15.79 2.16 -4.91
CA LEU A 76 -14.96 2.66 -5.99
C LEU A 76 -15.01 1.74 -7.23
N SER A 77 -15.10 0.43 -7.03
CA SER A 77 -15.22 -0.57 -8.12
C SER A 77 -16.57 -0.50 -8.85
N ARG A 78 -17.65 -0.19 -8.13
CA ARG A 78 -19.00 -0.03 -8.71
C ARG A 78 -19.19 1.35 -9.36
N SER A 79 -18.33 2.31 -9.03
CA SER A 79 -18.35 3.67 -9.60
C SER A 79 -18.02 3.70 -11.11
N PRO A 80 -18.25 4.83 -11.81
CA PRO A 80 -17.82 5.00 -13.20
C PRO A 80 -16.33 4.72 -13.42
N TRP A 81 -15.49 5.00 -12.43
CA TRP A 81 -14.05 4.76 -12.50
C TRP A 81 -13.73 3.26 -12.62
N GLY A 82 -14.35 2.42 -11.78
CA GLY A 82 -14.19 0.98 -11.83
C GLY A 82 -14.73 0.36 -13.12
N ARG A 83 -15.82 0.91 -13.68
CA ARG A 83 -16.33 0.50 -15.00
C ARG A 83 -15.35 0.79 -16.13
N VAL A 84 -14.67 1.94 -16.11
CA VAL A 84 -13.62 2.26 -17.10
C VAL A 84 -12.43 1.31 -16.97
N LEU A 85 -12.01 0.97 -15.75
CA LEU A 85 -10.95 -0.01 -15.54
C LEU A 85 -11.33 -1.41 -16.05
N LYS A 86 -12.59 -1.83 -15.84
CA LYS A 86 -13.10 -3.09 -16.38
C LYS A 86 -13.08 -3.09 -17.90
N ALA A 87 -13.55 -2.01 -18.54
CA ALA A 87 -13.52 -1.85 -19.99
C ALA A 87 -12.07 -1.87 -20.55
N LEU A 88 -11.13 -1.19 -19.90
CA LEU A 88 -9.71 -1.20 -20.26
C LEU A 88 -9.07 -2.60 -20.15
N ARG A 89 -9.56 -3.45 -19.24
CA ARG A 89 -9.12 -4.84 -19.09
C ARG A 89 -9.72 -5.76 -20.16
N GLU A 90 -10.94 -5.49 -20.62
CA GLU A 90 -11.63 -6.28 -21.65
C GLU A 90 -11.11 -5.95 -23.07
N ASP A 91 -11.09 -4.67 -23.45
CA ASP A 91 -10.50 -4.20 -24.71
C ASP A 91 -9.94 -2.78 -24.55
N GLU A 92 -8.63 -2.69 -24.38
CA GLU A 92 -7.91 -1.42 -24.25
C GLU A 92 -8.05 -0.54 -25.50
N ARG A 93 -8.05 -1.13 -26.71
CA ARG A 93 -8.12 -0.35 -27.95
C ARG A 93 -9.49 0.27 -28.14
N ALA A 94 -10.56 -0.48 -27.84
CA ALA A 94 -11.92 0.02 -27.87
C ALA A 94 -12.16 1.08 -26.78
N ALA A 95 -11.63 0.91 -25.57
CA ALA A 95 -11.74 1.92 -24.53
C ALA A 95 -11.03 3.24 -24.92
N ILE A 96 -9.86 3.14 -25.58
CA ILE A 96 -9.11 4.31 -26.07
C ILE A 96 -9.85 5.02 -27.21
N SER A 97 -10.49 4.30 -28.13
CA SER A 97 -11.27 4.92 -29.21
C SER A 97 -12.49 5.71 -28.70
N LEU A 98 -13.01 5.35 -27.53
CA LEU A 98 -14.05 6.09 -26.79
C LEU A 98 -13.48 7.28 -25.98
N GLY A 99 -12.23 7.66 -26.21
CA GLY A 99 -11.58 8.81 -25.58
C GLY A 99 -11.10 8.57 -24.14
N LYS A 100 -11.02 7.31 -23.67
CA LYS A 100 -10.49 7.01 -22.33
C LYS A 100 -8.98 6.83 -22.37
N SER A 101 -8.28 7.47 -21.44
CA SER A 101 -6.82 7.43 -21.38
C SER A 101 -6.30 6.30 -20.48
N ALA A 102 -5.94 5.15 -21.07
CA ALA A 102 -5.45 3.98 -20.34
C ALA A 102 -4.32 4.29 -19.35
N ARG A 103 -3.39 5.19 -19.73
CA ARG A 103 -2.26 5.61 -18.89
C ARG A 103 -2.70 6.23 -17.57
N PHE A 104 -3.65 7.15 -17.58
CA PHE A 104 -4.08 7.85 -16.36
C PHE A 104 -4.81 6.91 -15.39
N TYR A 105 -5.72 6.08 -15.91
CA TYR A 105 -6.44 5.11 -15.09
C TYR A 105 -5.51 4.05 -14.48
N ARG A 106 -4.46 3.62 -15.19
CA ARG A 106 -3.43 2.73 -14.65
C ARG A 106 -2.63 3.36 -13.49
N VAL A 107 -2.20 4.62 -13.65
CA VAL A 107 -1.47 5.35 -12.60
C VAL A 107 -2.35 5.54 -11.37
N GLN A 108 -3.63 5.88 -11.55
CA GLN A 108 -4.58 6.01 -10.44
C GLN A 108 -4.78 4.67 -9.72
N ALA A 109 -4.96 3.57 -10.45
CA ALA A 109 -5.11 2.24 -9.85
C ALA A 109 -3.86 1.85 -9.04
N PHE A 110 -2.67 2.14 -9.56
CA PHE A 110 -1.41 1.92 -8.85
C PHE A 110 -1.31 2.78 -7.58
N ALA A 111 -1.68 4.06 -7.65
CA ALA A 111 -1.66 4.97 -6.50
C ALA A 111 -2.64 4.52 -5.40
N VAL A 112 -3.85 4.10 -5.75
CA VAL A 112 -4.85 3.56 -4.79
C VAL A 112 -4.34 2.29 -4.13
N GLY A 113 -3.78 1.35 -4.91
CA GLY A 113 -3.15 0.15 -4.37
C GLY A 113 -1.99 0.45 -3.43
N GLY A 114 -1.12 1.39 -3.81
CA GLY A 114 -0.02 1.88 -2.99
C GLY A 114 -0.48 2.51 -1.68
N ALA A 115 -1.55 3.31 -1.70
CA ALA A 115 -2.13 3.91 -0.50
C ALA A 115 -2.65 2.85 0.48
N ILE A 116 -3.28 1.79 -0.01
CA ILE A 116 -3.77 0.68 0.84
C ILE A 116 -2.61 -0.10 1.43
N MET A 117 -1.56 -0.38 0.65
CA MET A 117 -0.33 -1.01 1.18
C MET A 117 0.33 -0.15 2.26
N ALA A 118 0.40 1.17 2.05
CA ALA A 118 0.93 2.11 3.03
C ALA A 118 0.11 2.15 4.33
N LEU A 119 -1.23 2.12 4.23
CA LEU A 119 -2.12 2.03 5.39
C LEU A 119 -1.88 0.74 6.19
N ALA A 120 -1.70 -0.40 5.51
CA ALA A 120 -1.39 -1.67 6.17
C ALA A 120 -0.04 -1.61 6.91
N GLY A 121 0.99 -1.03 6.28
CA GLY A 121 2.29 -0.82 6.93
C GLY A 121 2.22 0.09 8.14
N ALA A 122 1.44 1.18 8.08
CA ALA A 122 1.24 2.09 9.21
C ALA A 122 0.55 1.40 10.40
N LEU A 123 -0.45 0.54 10.14
CA LEU A 123 -1.10 -0.26 11.18
C LEU A 123 -0.12 -1.24 11.84
N GLN A 124 0.73 -1.90 11.05
CA GLN A 124 1.75 -2.81 11.56
C GLN A 124 2.78 -2.08 12.43
N ALA A 125 3.25 -0.92 12.00
CA ALA A 125 4.19 -0.09 12.75
C ALA A 125 3.64 0.28 14.14
N HIS A 126 2.34 0.59 14.19
CA HIS A 126 1.63 0.94 15.42
C HIS A 126 1.49 -0.25 16.38
N PHE A 127 1.26 -1.45 15.84
CA PHE A 127 1.19 -2.68 16.64
C PHE A 127 2.56 -3.06 17.23
N THR A 128 3.61 -3.03 16.40
CA THR A 128 4.98 -3.35 16.85
C THR A 128 5.54 -2.25 17.77
N GLY A 129 5.16 -0.98 17.55
CA GLY A 129 5.70 0.18 18.27
C GLY A 129 7.10 0.60 17.80
N PHE A 130 7.57 -0.01 16.70
CA PHE A 130 8.87 0.18 16.12
C PHE A 130 8.80 -0.06 14.61
N ILE A 131 9.51 0.75 13.83
CA ILE A 131 9.67 0.56 12.39
C ILE A 131 11.12 0.79 11.99
N ALA A 132 11.69 -0.14 11.22
CA ALA A 132 13.01 0.00 10.62
C ALA A 132 12.94 -0.41 9.14
N PRO A 133 13.76 0.18 8.24
CA PRO A 133 13.77 -0.15 6.82
C PRO A 133 14.24 -1.59 6.50
N ASP A 134 14.72 -2.31 7.51
CA ASP A 134 15.36 -3.61 7.43
C ASP A 134 14.37 -4.77 7.64
N ASN A 135 13.20 -4.46 8.23
CA ASN A 135 12.12 -5.40 8.59
C ASN A 135 10.90 -5.22 7.68
#